data_AF-A0A926H1D2-F1
#
_entry.id   AF-A0A926H1D2-F1
#
_cell.length_a   1.000
_cell.length_b   1.000
_cell.length_c   1.000
_cell.angle_alpha   90.00
_cell.angle_beta   90.00
_cell.angle_gamma   90.00
#
_symmetry.space_group_name_H-M   'P 1'
#
loop_
_entity.id
_entity.type
_entity.pdbx_description
1 polymer ?
#
loop_
_entity_poly.entity_id
_entity_poly.type
_entity_poly.pdbx_seq_one_letter_code
_entity_poly.pdbx_strand_id
1 'polypeptide(L)'
;MKLKRLRKRFRPSPLTTRRKITLAVLAAIPVILMFAFGNRGLISRVRLEVKHDDAVEHLYRERSVGDSLRTEIARHQRDPQTLERLARERFGMAKPGETIYRVDE
;
A
#
# COMPACT_ATOMS: atom_id res chain seq x y z
N MET A 1 -46.99 50.34 -42.43
CA MET A 1 -47.73 50.38 -41.14
C MET A 1 -47.35 49.15 -40.31
N LYS A 2 -46.83 49.39 -39.10
CA LYS A 2 -46.19 48.50 -38.08
C LYS A 2 -46.46 46.97 -38.15
N LEU A 3 -45.40 46.17 -38.42
CA LEU A 3 -45.32 44.77 -37.99
C LEU A 3 -45.10 44.72 -36.46
N LYS A 4 -46.15 44.38 -35.71
CA LYS A 4 -46.03 44.06 -34.27
C LYS A 4 -45.37 42.69 -34.14
N ARG A 5 -44.06 42.67 -33.87
CA ARG A 5 -43.35 41.45 -33.44
C ARG A 5 -43.90 41.02 -32.08
N LEU A 6 -44.69 39.94 -32.05
CA LEU A 6 -45.12 39.30 -30.81
C LEU A 6 -43.93 38.56 -30.20
N ARG A 7 -43.18 39.25 -29.33
CA ARG A 7 -42.20 38.62 -28.47
C ARG A 7 -42.97 37.91 -27.34
N LYS A 8 -43.30 36.62 -27.53
CA LYS A 8 -43.82 35.78 -26.44
C LYS A 8 -42.75 35.76 -25.33
N ARG A 9 -42.97 36.53 -24.27
CA ARG A 9 -42.17 36.45 -23.05
C ARG A 9 -42.37 35.05 -22.46
N PHE A 10 -41.32 34.23 -22.48
CA PHE A 10 -41.28 32.97 -21.75
C PHE A 10 -41.45 33.29 -20.26
N ARG A 11 -42.64 33.02 -19.72
CA ARG A 11 -42.93 33.14 -18.29
C ARG A 11 -42.77 31.74 -17.71
N PRO A 12 -41.71 31.44 -16.95
CA PRO A 12 -41.62 30.15 -16.27
C PRO A 12 -42.79 30.06 -15.28
N SER A 13 -43.56 28.97 -15.37
CA SER A 13 -44.61 28.69 -14.40
C SER A 13 -43.96 28.42 -13.03
N PRO A 14 -44.57 28.89 -11.93
CA PRO A 14 -44.06 28.57 -10.61
C PRO A 14 -44.10 27.06 -10.43
N LEU A 15 -42.94 26.46 -10.18
CA LEU A 15 -42.86 25.04 -9.85
C LEU A 15 -43.72 24.78 -8.61
N THR A 16 -44.63 23.80 -8.70
CA THR A 16 -45.40 23.34 -7.55
C THR A 16 -44.46 22.83 -6.47
N THR A 17 -44.83 22.99 -5.20
CA THR A 17 -43.99 22.62 -4.04
C THR A 17 -43.48 21.18 -4.13
N ARG A 18 -44.31 20.25 -4.65
CA ARG A 18 -43.93 18.86 -4.91
C ARG A 18 -42.79 18.73 -5.93
N ARG A 19 -42.83 19.47 -7.05
CA ARG A 19 -41.74 19.45 -8.05
C ARG A 19 -40.43 20.03 -7.51
N LYS A 20 -40.50 21.04 -6.64
CA LYS A 20 -39.31 21.60 -5.99
C LYS A 20 -38.64 20.59 -5.06
N ILE A 21 -39.44 19.88 -4.25
CA ILE A 21 -38.92 18.84 -3.34
C ILE A 21 -38.32 17.68 -4.13
N THR A 22 -38.98 17.20 -5.19
CA THR A 22 -38.42 16.10 -6.00
C THR A 22 -37.10 16.48 -6.65
N LEU A 23 -36.97 17.71 -7.15
CA LEU A 23 -35.71 18.19 -7.73
C LEU A 23 -34.63 18.37 -6.67
N ALA A 24 -34.98 18.84 -5.48
CA ALA A 24 -34.05 18.98 -4.36
C ALA A 24 -33.51 17.62 -3.89
N VAL A 25 -34.39 16.62 -3.74
CA VAL A 25 -33.98 15.25 -3.38
C VAL A 25 -33.10 14.63 -4.46
N LEU A 26 -33.49 14.78 -5.73
CA LEU A 26 -32.73 14.26 -6.87
C LEU A 26 -31.32 14.87 -6.94
N ALA A 27 -31.18 16.16 -6.60
CA ALA A 27 -29.89 16.84 -6.53
C ALA A 27 -29.06 16.48 -5.28
N ALA A 28 -29.72 16.17 -4.15
CA ALA A 28 -29.04 15.85 -2.89
C ALA A 28 -28.41 14.45 -2.87
N ILE A 29 -29.05 13.46 -3.51
CA ILE A 29 -28.58 12.07 -3.57
C ILE A 29 -27.12 11.95 -4.09
N PRO A 30 -26.75 12.52 -5.25
CA PRO A 30 -25.36 12.41 -5.73
C PRO A 30 -24.37 13.12 -4.83
N VAL A 31 -24.76 14.21 -4.16
CA VAL A 31 -23.89 14.93 -3.21
C VAL A 31 -23.62 14.05 -1.99
N ILE A 32 -24.65 13.41 -1.43
CA ILE A 32 -24.51 12.49 -0.29
C ILE A 32 -23.64 11.30 -0.67
N LEU A 33 -23.86 10.71 -1.86
CA LEU A 33 -23.04 9.61 -2.36
C LEU A 33 -21.58 10.03 -2.57
N MET A 34 -21.32 11.25 -3.06
CA MET A 34 -19.96 11.77 -3.22
C MET A 34 -19.27 11.98 -1.87
N PHE A 35 -19.99 12.36 -0.82
CA PHE A 35 -19.44 12.46 0.54
C PHE A 35 -19.23 11.07 1.19
N ALA A 36 -20.13 10.12 0.94
CA ALA A 36 -20.04 8.77 1.48
C ALA A 36 -18.94 7.92 0.81
N PHE A 37 -18.86 7.99 -0.52
CA PHE A 37 -17.97 7.16 -1.36
C PHE A 37 -16.78 7.92 -1.97
N GLY A 38 -16.71 9.24 -1.82
CA GLY A 38 -15.59 10.03 -2.34
C GLY A 38 -14.27 9.68 -1.65
N ASN A 39 -13.16 9.99 -2.31
CA ASN A 39 -11.80 9.63 -1.88
C ASN A 39 -11.42 10.10 -0.45
N ARG A 40 -12.18 11.04 0.13
CA ARG A 40 -12.07 11.55 1.52
C ARG A 40 -13.23 11.16 2.45
N GLY A 41 -14.11 10.27 2.02
CA GLY A 41 -15.24 9.78 2.82
C GLY A 41 -14.78 8.94 4.01
N LEU A 42 -15.63 8.82 5.03
CA LEU A 42 -15.37 8.07 6.27
C LEU A 42 -14.88 6.63 6.02
N ILE A 43 -15.33 6.01 4.92
CA ILE A 43 -14.93 4.67 4.48
C ILE A 43 -13.43 4.59 4.16
N SER A 44 -12.85 5.66 3.59
CA SER A 44 -11.42 5.72 3.28
C SER A 44 -10.55 5.72 4.54
N ARG A 45 -11.04 6.29 5.65
CA ARG A 45 -10.32 6.30 6.93
C ARG A 45 -10.24 4.90 7.52
N VAL A 46 -11.37 4.21 7.60
CA VAL A 46 -11.42 2.82 8.11
C VAL A 46 -10.59 1.88 7.23
N ARG A 47 -10.64 2.04 5.90
CA ARG A 47 -9.85 1.22 4.98
C ARG A 47 -8.34 1.50 5.06
N LEU A 48 -7.94 2.71 5.47
CA LEU A 48 -6.54 3.06 5.62
C LEU A 48 -5.93 2.48 6.90
N GLU A 49 -6.72 2.43 7.98
CA GLU A 49 -6.32 1.86 9.27
C GLU A 49 -6.14 0.33 9.15
N VAL A 50 -7.09 -0.36 8.51
CA VAL A 50 -6.99 -1.82 8.25
C VAL A 50 -5.77 -2.18 7.39
N LYS A 51 -5.43 -1.34 6.39
CA LYS A 51 -4.25 -1.58 5.55
C LYS A 51 -2.93 -1.31 6.27
N HIS A 52 -2.94 -0.39 7.23
CA HIS A 52 -1.75 -0.07 8.02
C HIS A 52 -1.44 -1.23 8.98
N ASP A 53 -2.45 -1.77 9.64
CA ASP A 53 -2.27 -2.87 10.59
C ASP A 53 -1.77 -4.16 9.92
N ASP A 54 -2.31 -4.49 8.74
CA ASP A 54 -1.86 -5.65 7.96
C ASP A 54 -0.39 -5.52 7.53
N ALA A 55 0.00 -4.34 7.03
CA ALA A 55 1.39 -4.07 6.63
C ALA A 55 2.37 -4.14 7.82
N VAL A 56 1.96 -3.66 9.00
CA VAL A 56 2.76 -3.72 10.22
C VAL A 56 2.90 -5.15 10.71
N GLU A 57 1.83 -5.96 10.68
CA GLU A 57 1.88 -7.37 11.07
C GLU A 57 2.82 -8.17 10.16
N HIS A 58 2.76 -7.94 8.84
CA HIS A 58 3.68 -8.55 7.88
C HIS A 58 5.14 -8.20 8.15
N LEU A 59 5.45 -6.93 8.46
CA LEU A 59 6.81 -6.50 8.81
C LEU A 59 7.31 -7.15 10.10
N TYR A 60 6.46 -7.26 11.13
CA TYR A 60 6.83 -7.93 12.37
C TYR A 60 7.10 -9.42 12.16
N ARG A 61 6.27 -10.09 11.36
CA ARG A 61 6.44 -11.51 11.05
C ARG A 61 7.74 -11.76 10.29
N GLU A 62 8.02 -10.99 9.23
CA GLU A 62 9.26 -11.12 8.48
C GLU A 62 10.51 -10.84 9.33
N ARG A 63 10.47 -9.82 10.19
CA ARG A 63 11.57 -9.55 11.14
C ARG A 63 11.81 -10.70 12.09
N SER A 64 10.75 -11.25 12.69
CA SER A 64 10.88 -12.37 13.64
C SER A 64 11.50 -13.61 12.99
N VAL A 65 11.12 -13.89 11.74
CA VAL A 65 11.69 -14.99 10.96
C VAL A 65 13.17 -14.70 10.65
N GLY A 66 13.49 -13.49 10.17
CA GLY A 66 14.87 -13.10 9.90
C GLY A 66 15.80 -13.18 11.11
N ASP A 67 15.33 -12.75 12.27
CA ASP A 67 16.11 -12.79 13.52
C ASP A 67 16.29 -14.23 14.03
N SER A 68 15.27 -15.08 13.88
CA SER A 68 15.38 -16.51 14.22
C SER A 68 16.41 -17.23 13.32
N LEU A 69 16.37 -17.00 12.01
CA LEU A 69 17.34 -17.58 11.07
C LEU A 69 18.75 -17.07 11.35
N ARG A 70 18.93 -15.79 11.67
CA ARG A 70 20.24 -15.25 12.04
C ARG A 70 20.80 -15.89 13.31
N THR A 71 19.93 -16.14 14.29
CA THR A 71 20.31 -16.82 15.54
C THR A 71 20.70 -18.27 15.28
N GLU A 72 19.99 -18.95 14.39
CA GLU A 72 20.27 -20.32 13.98
C GLU A 72 21.58 -20.41 13.18
N ILE A 73 21.79 -19.50 12.22
CA ILE A 73 23.06 -19.35 11.49
C ILE A 73 24.21 -19.07 12.46
N ALA A 74 24.04 -18.14 13.41
CA ALA A 74 25.07 -17.86 14.41
C ALA A 74 25.36 -19.06 15.32
N ARG A 75 24.37 -19.91 15.57
CA ARG A 75 24.55 -21.16 16.32
C ARG A 75 25.33 -22.20 15.52
N HIS A 76 25.08 -22.30 14.22
CA HIS A 76 25.75 -23.27 13.32
C HIS A 76 27.13 -22.80 12.84
N GLN A 77 27.36 -21.49 12.64
CA GLN A 77 28.64 -20.93 12.23
C GLN A 77 29.71 -20.97 13.33
N ARG A 78 29.33 -21.21 14.59
CA ARG A 78 30.26 -21.29 15.71
C ARG A 78 31.05 -22.59 15.78
N ASP A 79 30.85 -23.54 14.86
CA ASP A 79 31.75 -24.68 14.76
C ASP A 79 33.07 -24.25 14.09
N PRO A 80 34.18 -24.16 14.86
CA PRO A 80 35.45 -23.66 14.35
C PRO A 80 35.99 -24.50 13.19
N GLN A 81 35.66 -25.80 13.16
CA GLN A 81 36.12 -26.71 12.11
C GLN A 81 35.41 -26.43 10.78
N THR A 82 34.10 -26.16 10.82
CA THR A 82 33.32 -25.78 9.64
C THR A 82 33.78 -24.43 9.10
N LEU A 83 34.10 -23.48 9.98
CA LEU A 83 34.60 -22.16 9.60
C LEU A 83 36.02 -22.23 8.99
N GLU A 84 36.91 -23.03 9.60
CA GLU A 84 38.27 -23.28 9.10
C GLU A 84 38.24 -23.98 7.74
N ARG A 85 37.36 -24.97 7.57
CA ARG A 85 37.17 -25.66 6.28
C ARG A 85 36.68 -24.71 5.19
N LEU A 86 35.69 -23.86 5.48
CA LEU A 86 35.20 -22.86 4.54
C LEU A 86 36.29 -21.83 4.19
N ALA A 87 37.06 -21.36 5.18
CA ALA A 87 38.17 -20.44 4.98
C ALA A 87 39.26 -21.03 4.07
N ARG A 88 39.58 -22.33 4.24
CA ARG A 88 40.54 -23.05 3.41
C ARG A 88 40.01 -23.31 1.98
N GLU A 89 38.78 -23.79 1.84
CA GLU A 89 38.21 -24.19 0.54
C GLU A 89 37.77 -23.01 -0.33
N ARG A 90 37.11 -21.99 0.24
CA ARG A 90 36.56 -20.86 -0.53
C ARG A 90 37.50 -19.68 -0.65
N PHE A 91 38.36 -19.48 0.35
CA PHE A 91 39.19 -18.28 0.46
C PHE A 91 40.68 -18.60 0.46
N GLY A 92 41.08 -19.88 0.46
CA GLY A 92 42.50 -20.29 0.47
C GLY A 92 43.27 -19.78 1.68
N MET A 93 42.59 -19.50 2.80
CA MET A 93 43.22 -18.96 4.00
C MET A 93 44.05 -20.04 4.71
N ALA A 94 45.25 -19.66 5.15
CA ALA A 94 46.17 -20.50 5.92
C ALA A 94 46.62 -19.74 7.18
N LYS A 95 46.94 -20.46 8.26
CA LYS A 95 47.46 -19.85 9.49
C LYS A 95 48.91 -19.38 9.27
N PRO A 96 49.39 -18.37 10.04
CA PRO A 96 50.78 -17.94 9.97
C PRO A 96 51.73 -19.13 10.18
N GLY A 97 52.55 -19.44 9.16
CA GLY A 97 53.49 -20.58 9.17
C GLY A 97 53.05 -21.82 8.39
N GLU A 98 51.84 -21.84 7.81
CA GLU A 98 51.39 -22.93 6.92
C GLU A 98 51.72 -22.62 5.44
N THR A 99 52.09 -23.65 4.67
CA THR A 99 52.40 -23.56 3.22
C THR A 99 51.25 -24.14 2.40
N ILE A 100 50.71 -23.36 1.46
CA ILE A 100 49.62 -23.79 0.58
C ILE A 100 50.21 -24.46 -0.67
N TYR A 101 49.83 -25.70 -0.93
CA TYR A 101 50.15 -26.41 -2.17
C TYR A 101 48.95 -26.31 -3.13
N ARG A 102 49.18 -25.72 -4.31
CA ARG A 102 48.22 -25.79 -5.42
C ARG A 102 48.72 -26.86 -6.38
N VAL A 103 47.84 -27.79 -6.73
CA VAL A 103 48.11 -28.78 -7.76
C VAL A 103 47.50 -28.23 -9.04
N ASP A 104 48.34 -27.76 -9.96
CA ASP A 104 47.91 -27.44 -11.31
C ASP A 104 47.67 -28.77 -12.05
N GLU A 105 46.54 -28.91 -12.72
CA GLU A 105 46.16 -30.11 -13.49
C GLU A 105 46.88 -30.17 -14.85
#